data_AF-A0A7K3DGM9-F1
#
_entry.id   AF-A0A7K3DGM9-F1
#
_cell.length_a   1.000
_cell.length_b   1.000
_cell.length_c   1.000
_cell.angle_alpha   90.00
_cell.angle_beta   90.00
_cell.angle_gamma   90.00
#
_symmetry.space_group_name_H-M   'P 1'
#
loop_
_entity.id
_entity.type
_entity.pdbx_description
1 polymer ?
#
loop_
_entity_poly.entity_id
_entity_poly.type
_entity_poly.pdbx_seq_one_letter_code
_entity_poly.pdbx_strand_id
1 'polypeptide(L)'
;MRGAASTRSTQALLTAVRAGRVTEVTDLLDGLTDAERRACLPGLKEMRKELRAERWGADARRIYPALQLAGAACHTGAAAAAAWLGAGEWVWQRHVAPRVLLHLLAGREADWLADVAHRLAALPVARGVSYELMAGLVELAGCPVPTTEAYVVGWVGSLNTGRRQDRSLADRLRSEPHLAELTAALFETDDIGGRLDWFSSDSAQSWPRALAELAGEGALERKILLDACVARLLRGGRVSDLRLFLKVLDALAPTREEERARTADWAAMCADGAPSVATHAQKVLASLAVDGGLPVRTLAEVSSAVLFRTEKKLVRAQLVLLGKVLRSRAGEGDPPVVDELLPAVGEAFGHPDTDVQERALKLVARYAGAAGAATREQVARAADQLGPGLRPRAQEALGITLAPQEPYTEVLPLTQEPFRLEPAPGSAAEVAEEVSAVITSGGDLAAFERTLDGLVRHAHRDLDGLADALAPVVANRWWRGADPYDRVQPAFRESTYGLEVVAASVVQAVQLRTLRYGVEHGHEARPYEANATLRACYDVRLWEVALRIRTGPVPLLLATPTWSTGFIEP
;
A
#
# COMPACT_ATOMS: atom_id res chain seq x y z
N MET A 1 -2.13 27.42 -54.51
CA MET A 1 -1.89 28.39 -53.39
C MET A 1 -2.19 27.81 -52.00
N ARG A 2 -3.21 26.96 -51.80
CA ARG A 2 -3.51 26.37 -50.46
C ARG A 2 -2.39 25.51 -49.85
N GLY A 3 -1.65 24.74 -50.66
CA GLY A 3 -0.55 23.90 -50.18
C GLY A 3 0.65 24.67 -49.60
N ALA A 4 1.02 25.82 -50.16
CA ALA A 4 2.15 26.62 -49.69
C ALA A 4 1.86 27.38 -48.38
N ALA A 5 0.59 27.75 -48.15
CA ALA A 5 0.15 28.35 -46.90
C ALA A 5 0.14 27.31 -45.76
N SER A 6 -0.36 26.11 -46.02
CA SER A 6 -0.39 24.98 -45.06
C SER A 6 1.01 24.56 -44.57
N THR A 7 2.01 24.50 -45.45
CA THR A 7 3.41 24.22 -45.07
C THR A 7 4.00 25.32 -44.18
N ARG A 8 3.67 26.59 -44.44
CA ARG A 8 4.20 27.72 -43.65
C ARG A 8 3.62 27.74 -42.23
N SER A 9 2.32 27.47 -42.07
CA SER A 9 1.67 27.39 -40.75
C SER A 9 2.17 26.18 -39.94
N THR A 10 2.42 25.05 -40.60
CA THR A 10 3.00 23.84 -39.97
C THR A 10 4.41 24.12 -39.42
N GLN A 11 5.24 24.80 -40.21
CA GLN A 11 6.60 25.14 -39.79
C GLN A 11 6.63 26.18 -38.67
N ALA A 12 5.73 27.17 -38.71
CA ALA A 12 5.57 28.14 -37.62
C ALA A 12 5.22 27.47 -36.28
N LEU A 13 4.28 26.50 -36.29
CA LEU A 13 3.92 25.74 -35.10
C LEU A 13 5.10 24.95 -34.54
N LEU A 14 5.82 24.19 -35.39
CA LEU A 14 6.98 23.40 -34.96
C LEU A 14 8.10 24.28 -34.38
N THR A 15 8.34 25.46 -34.98
CA THR A 15 9.29 26.44 -34.44
C THR A 15 8.85 26.99 -33.08
N ALA A 16 7.57 27.33 -32.92
CA ALA A 16 7.03 27.80 -31.65
C ALA A 16 7.12 26.73 -30.54
N VAL A 17 6.84 25.46 -30.89
CA VAL A 17 7.00 24.32 -29.97
C VAL A 17 8.47 24.15 -29.57
N ARG A 18 9.41 24.15 -30.52
CA ARG A 18 10.86 24.02 -30.23
C ARG A 18 11.40 25.19 -29.39
N ALA A 19 10.77 26.35 -29.49
CA ALA A 19 11.04 27.51 -28.65
C ALA A 19 10.37 27.44 -27.25
N GLY A 20 9.45 26.49 -27.01
CA GLY A 20 8.73 26.35 -25.74
C GLY A 20 7.72 27.47 -25.50
N ARG A 21 7.28 28.17 -26.55
CA ARG A 21 6.40 29.35 -26.45
C ARG A 21 4.93 28.92 -26.42
N VAL A 22 4.45 28.55 -25.23
CA VAL A 22 3.09 27.98 -25.01
C VAL A 22 1.98 28.90 -25.55
N THR A 23 2.03 30.21 -25.28
CA THR A 23 1.00 31.16 -25.75
C THR A 23 0.93 31.24 -27.27
N GLU A 24 2.08 31.36 -27.94
CA GLU A 24 2.16 31.40 -29.40
C GLU A 24 1.69 30.08 -30.03
N VAL A 25 1.95 28.95 -29.38
CA VAL A 25 1.43 27.65 -29.81
C VAL A 25 -0.10 27.62 -29.71
N THR A 26 -0.69 28.13 -28.64
CA THR A 26 -2.16 28.25 -28.50
C THR A 26 -2.75 29.09 -29.63
N ASP A 27 -2.24 30.31 -29.83
CA ASP A 27 -2.76 31.24 -30.85
C ASP A 27 -2.67 30.66 -32.28
N LEU A 28 -1.57 29.96 -32.57
CA LEU A 28 -1.39 29.29 -33.86
C LEU A 28 -2.39 28.14 -34.03
N LEU A 29 -2.65 27.34 -32.99
CA LEU A 29 -3.55 26.19 -33.05
C LEU A 29 -5.02 26.59 -33.26
N ASP A 30 -5.46 27.72 -32.72
CA ASP A 30 -6.83 28.25 -32.90
C ASP A 30 -7.14 28.59 -34.36
N GLY A 31 -6.13 29.02 -35.13
CA GLY A 31 -6.26 29.34 -36.55
C GLY A 31 -6.13 28.15 -37.51
N LEU A 32 -5.74 26.96 -37.04
CA LEU A 32 -5.47 25.80 -37.90
C LEU A 32 -6.68 24.90 -38.13
N THR A 33 -6.85 24.46 -39.38
CA THR A 33 -7.82 23.42 -39.76
C THR A 33 -7.38 22.03 -39.29
N ASP A 34 -8.32 21.07 -39.24
CA ASP A 34 -7.99 19.68 -38.88
C ASP A 34 -7.00 18.99 -39.83
N ALA A 35 -7.01 19.37 -41.11
CA ALA A 35 -6.04 18.88 -42.08
C ALA A 35 -4.62 19.39 -41.77
N GLU A 36 -4.50 20.66 -41.40
CA GLU A 36 -3.21 21.28 -41.03
C GLU A 36 -2.71 20.77 -39.68
N ARG A 37 -3.60 20.62 -38.70
CA ARG A 37 -3.32 19.96 -37.41
C ARG A 37 -2.76 18.56 -37.62
N ARG A 38 -3.38 17.77 -38.50
CA ARG A 38 -2.88 16.42 -38.85
C ARG A 38 -1.51 16.47 -39.55
N ALA A 39 -1.26 17.47 -40.40
CA ALA A 39 0.02 17.64 -41.08
C ALA A 39 1.18 17.97 -40.11
N CYS A 40 0.90 18.55 -38.94
CA CYS A 40 1.91 18.85 -37.92
C CYS A 40 2.38 17.62 -37.11
N LEU A 41 1.56 16.56 -37.05
CA LEU A 41 1.81 15.40 -36.17
C LEU A 41 3.15 14.68 -36.41
N PRO A 42 3.63 14.43 -37.64
CA PRO A 42 4.92 13.80 -37.85
C PRO A 42 6.07 14.57 -37.20
N GLY A 43 6.08 15.90 -37.36
CA GLY A 43 7.12 16.76 -36.76
C GLY A 43 7.08 16.78 -35.23
N LEU A 44 5.88 16.78 -34.64
CA LEU A 44 5.71 16.68 -33.19
C LEU A 44 6.17 15.33 -32.63
N LYS A 45 5.92 14.23 -33.36
CA LYS A 45 6.36 12.89 -32.98
C LYS A 45 7.89 12.74 -33.03
N GLU A 46 8.54 13.28 -34.06
CA GLU A 46 10.01 13.29 -34.12
C GLU A 46 10.60 14.14 -32.99
N MET A 47 10.07 15.33 -32.72
CA MET A 47 10.53 16.15 -31.59
C MET A 47 10.35 15.43 -30.25
N ARG A 48 9.24 14.72 -30.06
CA ARG A 48 9.02 13.88 -28.87
C ARG A 48 10.06 12.76 -28.74
N LYS A 49 10.46 12.15 -29.86
CA LYS A 49 11.49 11.11 -29.91
C LYS A 49 12.88 11.68 -29.57
N GLU A 50 13.24 12.83 -30.13
CA GLU A 50 14.48 13.57 -29.82
C GLU A 50 14.57 13.86 -28.32
N LEU A 51 13.52 14.46 -27.73
CA LEU A 51 13.51 14.85 -26.32
C LEU A 51 13.54 13.65 -25.36
N ARG A 52 13.07 12.47 -25.77
CA ARG A 52 13.16 11.26 -24.96
C ARG A 52 14.60 10.77 -24.81
N ALA A 53 15.44 10.97 -25.82
CA ALA A 53 16.86 10.61 -25.75
C ALA A 53 17.59 11.48 -24.70
N GLU A 54 17.19 12.75 -24.56
CA GLU A 54 17.77 13.71 -23.61
C GLU A 54 16.74 14.23 -22.59
N ARG A 55 15.95 13.31 -22.00
CA ARG A 55 14.74 13.63 -21.21
C ARG A 55 14.93 14.53 -19.97
N TRP A 56 16.17 14.81 -19.56
CA TRP A 56 16.50 15.62 -18.38
C TRP A 56 17.24 16.93 -18.73
N GLY A 57 17.46 17.21 -20.02
CA GLY A 57 18.10 18.45 -20.48
C GLY A 57 17.28 19.70 -20.15
N ALA A 58 17.95 20.86 -20.09
CA ALA A 58 17.30 22.16 -19.88
C ALA A 58 16.28 22.47 -21.01
N ASP A 59 16.60 22.07 -22.24
CA ASP A 59 15.71 22.23 -23.39
C ASP A 59 14.46 21.35 -23.30
N ALA A 60 14.58 20.14 -22.77
CA ALA A 60 13.45 19.24 -22.58
C ALA A 60 12.40 19.85 -21.63
N ARG A 61 12.85 20.40 -20.49
CA ARG A 61 11.98 21.09 -19.52
C ARG A 61 11.24 22.30 -20.10
N ARG A 62 11.88 23.02 -21.03
CA ARG A 62 11.30 24.20 -21.72
C ARG A 62 10.31 23.80 -22.82
N ILE A 63 10.60 22.74 -23.59
CA ILE A 63 9.84 22.35 -24.78
C ILE A 63 8.63 21.48 -24.44
N TYR A 64 8.72 20.61 -23.42
CA TYR A 64 7.67 19.64 -23.10
C TYR A 64 6.26 20.22 -22.90
N PRO A 65 6.04 21.36 -22.21
CA PRO A 65 4.70 21.94 -22.11
C PRO A 65 4.10 22.28 -23.48
N ALA A 66 4.84 22.99 -24.33
CA ALA A 66 4.38 23.39 -25.66
C ALA A 66 4.14 22.17 -26.57
N LEU A 67 4.97 21.13 -26.44
CA LEU A 67 4.83 19.88 -27.17
C LEU A 67 3.62 19.06 -26.71
N GLN A 68 3.37 18.99 -25.40
CA GLN A 68 2.20 18.34 -24.83
C GLN A 68 0.92 18.97 -25.39
N LEU A 69 0.87 20.31 -25.39
CA LEU A 69 -0.24 21.11 -25.90
C LEU A 69 -0.49 20.89 -27.40
N ALA A 70 0.56 21.07 -28.21
CA ALA A 70 0.46 20.93 -29.66
C ALA A 70 0.03 19.54 -30.08
N GLY A 71 0.59 18.49 -29.46
CA GLY A 71 0.20 17.12 -29.76
C GLY A 71 -1.26 16.81 -29.38
N ALA A 72 -1.72 17.31 -28.22
CA ALA A 72 -3.11 17.13 -27.79
C ALA A 72 -4.11 17.74 -28.80
N ALA A 73 -3.85 18.96 -29.28
CA ALA A 73 -4.72 19.64 -30.24
C ALA A 73 -4.62 19.06 -31.67
N CYS A 74 -3.44 18.56 -32.06
CA CYS A 74 -3.19 18.06 -33.41
C CYS A 74 -3.70 16.64 -33.66
N HIS A 75 -3.89 15.84 -32.60
CA HIS A 75 -4.49 14.51 -32.72
C HIS A 75 -6.00 14.61 -32.97
N THR A 76 -6.44 14.14 -34.14
CA THR A 76 -7.86 14.17 -34.56
C THR A 76 -8.65 12.95 -34.08
N GLY A 77 -8.00 11.83 -33.75
CA GLY A 77 -8.65 10.65 -33.16
C GLY A 77 -8.52 10.65 -31.63
N ALA A 78 -9.63 10.41 -30.93
CA ALA A 78 -9.70 10.44 -29.47
C ALA A 78 -8.72 9.45 -28.82
N ALA A 79 -8.64 8.22 -29.33
CA ALA A 79 -7.67 7.23 -28.86
C ALA A 79 -6.21 7.71 -28.93
N ALA A 80 -5.83 8.38 -30.03
CA ALA A 80 -4.48 8.88 -30.21
C ALA A 80 -4.20 10.10 -29.33
N ALA A 81 -5.20 10.97 -29.13
CA ALA A 81 -5.10 12.12 -28.24
C ALA A 81 -4.98 11.69 -26.77
N ALA A 82 -5.77 10.71 -26.33
CA ALA A 82 -5.68 10.15 -24.98
C ALA A 82 -4.34 9.45 -24.75
N ALA A 83 -3.86 8.65 -25.71
CA ALA A 83 -2.53 8.02 -25.63
C ALA A 83 -1.39 9.05 -25.62
N TRP A 84 -1.58 10.19 -26.30
CA TRP A 84 -0.65 11.31 -26.22
C TRP A 84 -0.68 11.93 -24.84
N LEU A 85 -1.84 12.38 -24.35
CA LEU A 85 -2.02 13.07 -23.07
C LEU A 85 -1.66 12.22 -21.85
N GLY A 86 -1.90 10.91 -21.92
CA GLY A 86 -1.65 9.94 -20.86
C GLY A 86 -0.27 9.31 -20.84
N ALA A 87 0.67 9.83 -21.63
CA ALA A 87 2.00 9.23 -21.73
C ALA A 87 2.84 9.44 -20.46
N GLY A 88 3.60 8.41 -20.07
CA GLY A 88 4.32 8.40 -18.78
C GLY A 88 5.44 9.42 -18.65
N GLU A 89 5.99 9.92 -19.77
CA GLU A 89 7.01 10.96 -19.71
C GLU A 89 6.49 12.28 -19.12
N TRP A 90 5.18 12.53 -19.18
CA TRP A 90 4.63 13.78 -18.67
C TRP A 90 4.77 13.88 -17.17
N VAL A 91 4.55 12.78 -16.44
CA VAL A 91 4.53 12.69 -14.96
C VAL A 91 5.74 13.37 -14.30
N TRP A 92 6.89 13.34 -14.97
CA TRP A 92 8.17 13.83 -14.43
C TRP A 92 8.55 15.21 -14.95
N GLN A 93 7.67 15.87 -15.72
CA GLN A 93 7.96 17.11 -16.42
C GLN A 93 6.98 18.21 -16.02
N ARG A 94 7.32 19.46 -16.30
CA ARG A 94 6.40 20.58 -16.12
C ARG A 94 5.24 20.41 -17.10
N HIS A 95 4.03 20.27 -16.60
CA HIS A 95 2.82 20.14 -17.42
C HIS A 95 2.21 21.50 -17.76
N VAL A 96 1.46 21.55 -18.86
CA VAL A 96 0.57 22.67 -19.15
C VAL A 96 -0.58 22.68 -18.15
N ALA A 97 -1.00 23.88 -17.73
CA ALA A 97 -2.16 24.04 -16.88
C ALA A 97 -3.40 23.42 -17.56
N PRO A 98 -4.18 22.55 -16.88
CA PRO A 98 -5.34 21.87 -17.46
C PRO A 98 -6.31 22.79 -18.20
N ARG A 99 -6.52 24.01 -17.68
CA ARG A 99 -7.40 25.03 -18.28
C ARG A 99 -7.02 25.41 -19.71
N VAL A 100 -5.73 25.45 -20.05
CA VAL A 100 -5.27 25.80 -21.41
C VAL A 100 -5.57 24.65 -22.38
N LEU A 101 -5.39 23.39 -21.92
CA LEU A 101 -5.78 22.21 -22.69
C LEU A 101 -7.29 22.17 -22.93
N LEU A 102 -8.09 22.43 -21.89
CA LEU A 102 -9.55 22.47 -22.00
C LEU A 102 -10.02 23.55 -22.97
N HIS A 103 -9.43 24.76 -22.92
CA HIS A 103 -9.75 25.83 -23.85
C HIS A 103 -9.54 25.42 -25.31
N LEU A 104 -8.40 24.81 -25.64
CA LEU A 104 -8.09 24.37 -27.00
C LEU A 104 -8.93 23.18 -27.46
N LEU A 105 -9.36 22.31 -26.54
CA LEU A 105 -10.15 21.14 -26.86
C LEU A 105 -11.66 21.44 -26.87
N ALA A 106 -12.12 22.57 -26.33
CA ALA A 106 -13.54 22.91 -26.21
C ALA A 106 -14.30 22.95 -27.54
N GLY A 107 -13.62 23.19 -28.67
CA GLY A 107 -14.23 23.16 -30.01
C GLY A 107 -14.37 21.76 -30.64
N ARG A 108 -14.02 20.68 -29.93
CA ARG A 108 -14.15 19.30 -30.42
C ARG A 108 -15.58 18.78 -30.18
N GLU A 109 -16.00 17.82 -31.00
CA GLU A 109 -17.28 17.13 -30.84
C GLU A 109 -17.40 16.45 -29.46
N ALA A 110 -18.60 16.46 -28.88
CA ALA A 110 -18.85 15.94 -27.54
C ALA A 110 -18.44 14.46 -27.38
N ASP A 111 -18.77 13.61 -28.35
CA ASP A 111 -18.39 12.18 -28.34
C ASP A 111 -16.87 11.98 -28.34
N TRP A 112 -16.12 12.87 -29.01
CA TRP A 112 -14.67 12.82 -29.02
C TRP A 112 -14.09 13.17 -27.65
N LEU A 113 -14.62 14.23 -27.02
CA LEU A 113 -14.22 14.65 -25.68
C LEU A 113 -14.53 13.57 -24.64
N ALA A 114 -15.71 12.95 -24.73
CA ALA A 114 -16.12 11.84 -23.88
C ALA A 114 -15.18 10.63 -24.01
N ASP A 115 -14.83 10.22 -25.24
CA ASP A 115 -13.91 9.10 -25.48
C ASP A 115 -12.50 9.41 -24.94
N VAL A 116 -12.00 10.65 -25.11
CA VAL A 116 -10.72 11.05 -24.51
C VAL A 116 -10.77 10.98 -22.98
N ALA A 117 -11.81 11.55 -22.36
CA ALA A 117 -11.97 11.55 -20.90
C ALA A 117 -11.97 10.13 -20.32
N HIS A 118 -12.78 9.23 -20.90
CA HIS A 118 -12.88 7.84 -20.44
C HIS A 118 -11.58 7.06 -20.64
N ARG A 119 -10.89 7.27 -21.77
CA ARG A 119 -9.59 6.63 -22.00
C ARG A 119 -8.51 7.12 -21.05
N LEU A 120 -8.49 8.40 -20.72
CA LEU A 120 -7.58 8.95 -19.72
C LEU A 120 -7.88 8.39 -18.33
N ALA A 121 -9.15 8.32 -17.97
CA ALA A 121 -9.61 7.74 -16.72
C ALA A 121 -9.30 6.23 -16.61
N ALA A 122 -9.28 5.50 -17.71
CA ALA A 122 -8.94 4.08 -17.76
C ALA A 122 -7.43 3.78 -17.63
N LEU A 123 -6.57 4.81 -17.62
CA LEU A 123 -5.14 4.62 -17.44
C LEU A 123 -4.78 4.27 -15.98
N PRO A 124 -3.66 3.57 -15.74
CA PRO A 124 -3.18 3.33 -14.37
C PRO A 124 -2.94 4.64 -13.61
N VAL A 125 -3.24 4.65 -12.31
CA VAL A 125 -3.03 5.82 -11.41
C VAL A 125 -1.61 6.39 -11.52
N ALA A 126 -0.61 5.53 -11.71
CA ALA A 126 0.80 5.91 -11.87
C ALA A 126 1.07 6.84 -13.08
N ARG A 127 0.13 6.97 -14.03
CA ARG A 127 0.21 7.93 -15.12
C ARG A 127 -0.04 9.38 -14.71
N GLY A 128 -0.51 9.63 -13.48
CA GLY A 128 -0.59 10.97 -12.90
C GLY A 128 -1.40 11.98 -13.72
N VAL A 129 -2.41 11.52 -14.47
CA VAL A 129 -3.26 12.42 -15.27
C VAL A 129 -4.05 13.32 -14.32
N SER A 130 -4.07 14.62 -14.63
CA SER A 130 -4.77 15.60 -13.80
C SER A 130 -6.28 15.34 -13.77
N TYR A 131 -6.86 15.30 -12.57
CA TYR A 131 -8.31 15.25 -12.37
C TYR A 131 -9.01 16.45 -13.01
N GLU A 132 -8.47 17.66 -12.88
CA GLU A 132 -9.07 18.87 -13.46
C GLU A 132 -9.22 18.77 -14.99
N LEU A 133 -8.26 18.13 -15.65
CA LEU A 133 -8.34 17.88 -17.09
C LEU A 133 -9.46 16.88 -17.41
N MET A 134 -9.51 15.76 -16.69
CA MET A 134 -10.53 14.73 -16.94
C MET A 134 -11.93 15.26 -16.63
N ALA A 135 -12.12 15.93 -15.49
CA ALA A 135 -13.39 16.52 -15.09
C ALA A 135 -13.85 17.62 -16.05
N GLY A 136 -12.95 18.50 -16.48
CA GLY A 136 -13.30 19.53 -17.47
C GLY A 136 -13.68 18.95 -18.84
N LEU A 137 -13.07 17.83 -19.26
CA LEU A 137 -13.47 17.14 -20.49
C LEU A 137 -14.85 16.50 -20.36
N VAL A 138 -15.17 15.91 -19.20
CA VAL A 138 -16.50 15.37 -18.88
C VAL A 138 -17.55 16.47 -18.90
N GLU A 139 -17.27 17.62 -18.28
CA GLU A 139 -18.15 18.78 -18.26
C GLU A 139 -18.41 19.34 -19.67
N LEU A 140 -17.36 19.52 -20.47
CA LEU A 140 -17.49 19.99 -21.86
C LEU A 140 -18.25 18.99 -22.75
N ALA A 141 -18.06 17.69 -22.52
CA ALA A 141 -18.74 16.64 -23.28
C ALA A 141 -20.19 16.41 -22.83
N GLY A 142 -20.55 16.78 -21.60
CA GLY A 142 -21.83 16.43 -20.99
C GLY A 142 -22.04 14.92 -20.85
N CYS A 143 -20.96 14.15 -20.69
CA CYS A 143 -21.02 12.69 -20.65
C CYS A 143 -21.09 12.13 -19.22
N PRO A 144 -21.44 10.84 -19.02
CA PRO A 144 -21.37 10.22 -17.71
C PRO A 144 -19.96 10.28 -17.12
N VAL A 145 -19.87 10.49 -15.80
CA VAL A 145 -18.58 10.57 -15.11
C VAL A 145 -17.89 9.20 -15.08
N PRO A 146 -16.59 9.10 -15.39
CA PRO A 146 -15.85 7.87 -15.21
C PRO A 146 -15.75 7.48 -13.72
N THR A 147 -16.03 6.21 -13.42
CA THR A 147 -15.91 5.63 -12.06
C THR A 147 -14.67 4.76 -11.89
N THR A 148 -13.67 4.92 -12.75
CA THR A 148 -12.41 4.16 -12.71
C THR A 148 -11.52 4.62 -11.55
N GLU A 149 -10.63 3.74 -11.09
CA GLU A 149 -9.71 4.03 -9.97
C GLU A 149 -8.95 5.35 -10.16
N ALA A 150 -8.35 5.60 -11.32
CA ALA A 150 -7.57 6.82 -11.56
C ALA A 150 -8.41 8.11 -11.48
N TYR A 151 -9.68 8.04 -11.90
CA TYR A 151 -10.58 9.18 -11.81
C TYR A 151 -10.97 9.46 -10.36
N VAL A 152 -11.38 8.42 -9.62
CA VAL A 152 -11.80 8.52 -8.21
C VAL A 152 -10.63 8.96 -7.33
N VAL A 153 -9.43 8.42 -7.55
CA VAL A 153 -8.21 8.83 -6.83
C VAL A 153 -7.85 10.29 -7.13
N GLY A 154 -7.98 10.71 -8.39
CA GLY A 154 -7.79 12.10 -8.79
C GLY A 154 -8.78 13.06 -8.12
N TRP A 155 -10.05 12.66 -8.05
CA TRP A 155 -11.13 13.41 -7.40
C TRP A 155 -10.88 13.60 -5.90
N VAL A 156 -10.57 12.50 -5.19
CA VAL A 156 -10.18 12.57 -3.78
C VAL A 156 -8.97 13.48 -3.59
N GLY A 157 -8.00 13.42 -4.51
CA GLY A 157 -6.84 14.31 -4.52
C GLY A 157 -7.20 15.79 -4.65
N SER A 158 -8.10 16.16 -5.58
CA SER A 158 -8.51 17.56 -5.79
C SER A 158 -9.28 18.12 -4.58
N LEU A 159 -10.12 17.30 -3.96
CA LEU A 159 -10.80 17.63 -2.71
C LEU A 159 -9.83 17.76 -1.53
N ASN A 160 -8.65 17.14 -1.57
CA ASN A 160 -7.67 17.26 -0.47
C ASN A 160 -6.73 18.46 -0.66
N THR A 161 -6.42 18.89 -1.89
CA THR A 161 -5.55 20.06 -2.15
C THR A 161 -6.26 21.40 -1.93
N GLY A 162 -7.60 21.41 -1.95
CA GLY A 162 -8.43 22.59 -1.68
C GLY A 162 -8.46 23.10 -0.24
N ARG A 163 -7.63 22.57 0.70
CA ARG A 163 -7.53 23.02 2.12
C ARG A 163 -7.26 24.52 2.30
N ARG A 164 -6.86 25.22 1.24
CA ARG A 164 -6.61 26.67 1.23
C ARG A 164 -7.88 27.51 1.01
N GLN A 165 -9.02 26.88 0.77
CA GLN A 165 -10.32 27.55 0.67
C GLN A 165 -11.01 27.46 2.03
N ASP A 166 -11.58 28.54 2.56
CA ASP A 166 -12.28 28.62 3.86
C ASP A 166 -13.56 27.75 3.96
N ARG A 167 -13.69 26.69 3.15
CA ARG A 167 -14.85 25.78 3.07
C ARG A 167 -14.53 24.42 3.68
N SER A 168 -15.51 23.82 4.35
CA SER A 168 -15.38 22.45 4.87
C SER A 168 -15.28 21.41 3.75
N LEU A 169 -14.94 20.16 4.08
CA LEU A 169 -14.99 19.07 3.09
C LEU A 169 -16.44 18.79 2.67
N ALA A 170 -17.39 18.84 3.60
CA ALA A 170 -18.82 18.66 3.31
C ALA A 170 -19.32 19.71 2.30
N ASP A 171 -18.94 20.98 2.46
CA ASP A 171 -19.33 22.05 1.52
C ASP A 171 -18.82 21.83 0.09
N ARG A 172 -17.61 21.27 -0.04
CA ARG A 172 -17.02 20.98 -1.34
C ARG A 172 -17.69 19.80 -1.99
N LEU A 173 -17.90 18.70 -1.23
CA LEU A 173 -18.66 17.54 -1.68
C LEU A 173 -20.10 17.92 -2.09
N ARG A 174 -20.74 18.85 -1.37
CA ARG A 174 -22.09 19.35 -1.71
C ARG A 174 -22.13 20.08 -3.05
N SER A 175 -21.01 20.67 -3.48
CA SER A 175 -20.90 21.30 -4.80
C SER A 175 -20.52 20.34 -5.93
N GLU A 176 -20.30 19.05 -5.65
CA GLU A 176 -19.92 18.06 -6.66
C GLU A 176 -21.16 17.60 -7.48
N PRO A 177 -21.20 17.80 -8.80
CA PRO A 177 -22.35 17.43 -9.63
C PRO A 177 -22.67 15.92 -9.65
N HIS A 178 -21.65 15.08 -9.48
CA HIS A 178 -21.74 13.61 -9.54
C HIS A 178 -21.39 12.96 -8.20
N LEU A 179 -21.82 13.61 -7.10
CA LEU A 179 -21.47 13.19 -5.74
C LEU A 179 -21.85 11.72 -5.46
N ALA A 180 -23.04 11.30 -5.89
CA ALA A 180 -23.53 9.94 -5.62
C ALA A 180 -22.72 8.88 -6.36
N GLU A 181 -22.47 9.06 -7.67
CA GLU A 181 -21.71 8.13 -8.49
C GLU A 181 -20.25 8.01 -8.05
N LEU A 182 -19.61 9.14 -7.74
CA LEU A 182 -18.22 9.17 -7.28
C LEU A 182 -18.07 8.60 -5.87
N THR A 183 -19.06 8.81 -5.00
CA THR A 183 -19.09 8.20 -3.68
C THR A 183 -19.29 6.69 -3.79
N ALA A 184 -20.19 6.19 -4.64
CA ALA A 184 -20.32 4.74 -4.86
C ALA A 184 -19.00 4.13 -5.35
N ALA A 185 -18.35 4.77 -6.34
CA ALA A 185 -17.06 4.33 -6.87
C ALA A 185 -15.93 4.38 -5.82
N LEU A 186 -15.97 5.34 -4.87
CA LEU A 186 -15.05 5.42 -3.73
C LEU A 186 -15.12 4.17 -2.85
N PHE A 187 -16.31 3.63 -2.58
CA PHE A 187 -16.49 2.39 -1.82
C PHE A 187 -16.14 1.13 -2.63
N GLU A 188 -16.07 1.22 -3.95
CA GLU A 188 -15.65 0.10 -4.79
C GLU A 188 -14.13 0.08 -5.04
N THR A 189 -13.45 1.22 -4.87
CA THR A 189 -12.02 1.38 -5.15
C THR A 189 -11.15 0.78 -4.04
N ASP A 190 -10.23 -0.10 -4.41
CA ASP A 190 -9.24 -0.67 -3.50
C ASP A 190 -8.10 0.31 -3.17
N ASP A 191 -7.44 0.13 -2.02
CA ASP A 191 -6.27 0.90 -1.57
C ASP A 191 -6.44 2.43 -1.49
N ILE A 192 -7.70 2.91 -1.47
CA ILE A 192 -8.02 4.34 -1.37
C ILE A 192 -7.92 4.87 0.06
N GLY A 193 -8.05 3.99 1.06
CA GLY A 193 -8.14 4.40 2.45
C GLY A 193 -6.86 5.02 3.00
N GLY A 194 -5.69 4.52 2.59
CA GLY A 194 -4.41 5.17 2.92
C GLY A 194 -4.29 6.62 2.40
N ARG A 195 -4.88 6.91 1.23
CA ARG A 195 -4.89 8.27 0.64
C ARG A 195 -5.85 9.21 1.36
N LEU A 196 -6.92 8.66 1.95
CA LEU A 196 -7.90 9.41 2.74
C LEU A 196 -7.41 9.61 4.19
N ASP A 197 -6.69 8.63 4.78
CA ASP A 197 -6.18 8.68 6.16
C ASP A 197 -4.96 9.60 6.32
N TRP A 198 -4.11 9.75 5.30
CA TRP A 198 -3.00 10.74 5.25
C TRP A 198 -3.46 12.16 5.64
N PHE A 199 -4.75 12.46 5.41
CA PHE A 199 -5.35 13.76 5.60
C PHE A 199 -6.33 13.83 6.78
N SER A 200 -6.57 12.71 7.48
CA SER A 200 -7.48 12.61 8.63
C SER A 200 -6.82 13.06 9.94
N SER A 201 -6.33 14.30 10.01
CA SER A 201 -6.12 14.96 11.30
C SER A 201 -7.48 15.44 11.83
N ASP A 202 -7.80 15.05 13.07
CA ASP A 202 -9.05 15.28 13.81
C ASP A 202 -9.56 16.73 13.74
N SER A 203 -10.26 17.05 12.65
CA SER A 203 -10.76 18.38 12.30
C SER A 203 -12.04 18.19 11.48
N ALA A 204 -12.89 19.21 11.42
CA ALA A 204 -14.15 19.23 10.66
C ALA A 204 -14.01 18.96 9.13
N GLN A 205 -12.81 18.62 8.67
CA GLN A 205 -12.46 18.30 7.28
C GLN A 205 -12.24 16.78 7.07
N SER A 206 -12.63 15.92 8.01
CA SER A 206 -12.47 14.47 7.86
C SER A 206 -13.56 13.86 6.97
N TRP A 207 -13.14 12.94 6.10
CA TRP A 207 -14.03 12.19 5.20
C TRP A 207 -15.17 11.46 5.92
N PRO A 208 -14.93 10.73 7.04
CA PRO A 208 -16.01 10.09 7.80
C PRO A 208 -17.12 11.05 8.22
N ARG A 209 -16.76 12.22 8.74
CA ARG A 209 -17.72 13.21 9.22
C ARG A 209 -18.48 13.85 8.06
N ALA A 210 -17.79 14.20 6.98
CA ALA A 210 -18.41 14.81 5.81
C ALA A 210 -19.43 13.88 5.14
N LEU A 211 -19.11 12.59 4.99
CA LEU A 211 -20.05 11.61 4.44
C LEU A 211 -21.28 11.41 5.36
N ALA A 212 -21.07 11.38 6.68
CA ALA A 212 -22.18 11.29 7.64
C ALA A 212 -23.08 12.53 7.64
N GLU A 213 -22.49 13.73 7.52
CA GLU A 213 -23.22 14.99 7.40
C GLU A 213 -24.10 15.02 6.14
N LEU A 214 -23.52 14.68 4.98
CA LEU A 214 -24.26 14.62 3.71
C LEU A 214 -25.38 13.56 3.71
N ALA A 215 -25.18 12.45 4.42
CA ALA A 215 -26.23 11.46 4.63
C ALA A 215 -27.35 11.95 5.56
N GLY A 216 -27.01 12.74 6.59
CA GLY A 216 -27.98 13.37 7.49
C GLY A 216 -28.79 14.48 6.82
N GLU A 217 -28.19 15.18 5.85
CA GLU A 217 -28.84 16.21 5.02
C GLU A 217 -29.71 15.61 3.89
N GLY A 218 -29.55 14.32 3.59
CA GLY A 218 -30.21 13.66 2.47
C GLY A 218 -29.57 13.91 1.09
N ALA A 219 -28.40 14.55 1.04
CA ALA A 219 -27.61 14.71 -0.18
C ALA A 219 -27.01 13.38 -0.67
N LEU A 220 -26.79 12.44 0.26
CA LEU A 220 -26.48 11.04 -0.01
C LEU A 220 -27.57 10.17 0.62
N GLU A 221 -28.04 9.15 -0.11
CA GLU A 221 -29.02 8.22 0.45
C GLU A 221 -28.35 7.37 1.56
N ARG A 222 -28.74 7.60 2.81
CA ARG A 222 -28.16 6.97 4.00
C ARG A 222 -28.10 5.45 3.91
N LYS A 223 -29.16 4.81 3.40
CA LYS A 223 -29.22 3.35 3.25
C LYS A 223 -28.15 2.84 2.28
N ILE A 224 -28.04 3.47 1.09
CA ILE A 224 -27.03 3.12 0.09
C ILE A 224 -25.62 3.31 0.64
N LEU A 225 -25.39 4.42 1.35
CA LEU A 225 -24.07 4.70 1.94
C LEU A 225 -23.69 3.67 3.03
N LEU A 226 -24.63 3.29 3.88
CA LEU A 226 -24.43 2.24 4.89
C LEU A 226 -24.18 0.88 4.23
N ASP A 227 -24.97 0.51 3.22
CA ASP A 227 -24.81 -0.76 2.49
C ASP A 227 -23.45 -0.83 1.79
N ALA A 228 -23.02 0.26 1.15
CA ALA A 228 -21.70 0.36 0.52
C ALA A 228 -20.57 0.25 1.55
N CYS A 229 -20.72 0.88 2.72
CA CYS A 229 -19.73 0.80 3.79
C CYS A 229 -19.62 -0.63 4.36
N VAL A 230 -20.75 -1.30 4.59
CA VAL A 230 -20.79 -2.69 5.06
C VAL A 230 -20.21 -3.64 4.02
N ALA A 231 -20.59 -3.51 2.75
CA ALA A 231 -20.05 -4.30 1.66
C ALA A 231 -18.52 -4.12 1.52
N ARG A 232 -18.01 -2.89 1.68
CA ARG A 232 -16.57 -2.61 1.67
C ARG A 232 -15.83 -3.29 2.81
N LEU A 233 -16.39 -3.31 4.02
CA LEU A 233 -15.81 -3.97 5.19
C LEU A 233 -15.82 -5.49 5.07
N LEU A 234 -16.89 -6.07 4.51
CA LEU A 234 -17.00 -7.51 4.21
C LEU A 234 -16.00 -7.97 3.15
N ARG A 235 -15.74 -7.15 2.12
CA ARG A 235 -14.77 -7.46 1.07
C ARG A 235 -13.34 -7.63 1.62
N GLY A 236 -13.02 -7.05 2.78
CA GLY A 236 -11.68 -7.07 3.35
C GLY A 236 -10.71 -6.16 2.59
N GLY A 237 -9.42 -6.24 2.90
CA GLY A 237 -8.37 -5.41 2.28
C GLY A 237 -7.31 -4.97 3.28
N ARG A 238 -6.54 -3.92 2.92
CA ARG A 238 -5.49 -3.39 3.79
C ARG A 238 -6.08 -2.81 5.08
N VAL A 239 -5.35 -2.97 6.19
CA VAL A 239 -5.78 -2.51 7.52
C VAL A 239 -6.04 -1.00 7.56
N SER A 240 -5.24 -0.20 6.84
CA SER A 240 -5.43 1.26 6.70
C SER A 240 -6.81 1.60 6.13
N ASP A 241 -7.26 0.80 5.17
CA ASP A 241 -8.50 1.06 4.45
C ASP A 241 -9.70 0.69 5.28
N LEU A 242 -9.69 -0.51 5.85
CA LEU A 242 -10.74 -0.97 6.75
C LEU A 242 -10.90 -0.02 7.95
N ARG A 243 -9.80 0.54 8.47
CA ARG A 243 -9.85 1.51 9.57
C ARG A 243 -10.64 2.76 9.19
N LEU A 244 -10.46 3.28 7.97
CA LEU A 244 -11.19 4.45 7.53
C LEU A 244 -12.70 4.15 7.39
N PHE A 245 -13.06 3.05 6.75
CA PHE A 245 -14.46 2.69 6.56
C PHE A 245 -15.15 2.35 7.89
N LEU A 246 -14.42 1.81 8.87
CA LEU A 246 -14.92 1.73 10.25
C LEU A 246 -15.20 3.11 10.86
N LYS A 247 -14.33 4.10 10.66
CA LYS A 247 -14.60 5.48 11.11
C LYS A 247 -15.84 6.07 10.41
N VAL A 248 -16.04 5.77 9.12
CA VAL A 248 -17.24 6.19 8.37
C VAL A 248 -18.49 5.55 8.98
N LEU A 249 -18.46 4.24 9.22
CA LEU A 249 -19.54 3.52 9.86
C LEU A 249 -19.85 4.08 11.26
N ASP A 250 -18.83 4.29 12.09
CA ASP A 250 -18.97 4.90 13.41
C ASP A 250 -19.58 6.31 13.33
N ALA A 251 -19.16 7.13 12.35
CA ALA A 251 -19.69 8.48 12.14
C ALA A 251 -21.14 8.48 11.65
N LEU A 252 -21.55 7.48 10.86
CA LEU A 252 -22.94 7.30 10.42
C LEU A 252 -23.86 6.93 11.59
N ALA A 253 -23.30 6.35 12.66
CA ALA A 253 -24.03 5.91 13.85
C ALA A 253 -25.30 5.11 13.48
N PRO A 254 -25.18 3.87 12.98
CA PRO A 254 -26.31 3.05 12.60
C PRO A 254 -27.32 2.93 13.75
N THR A 255 -28.60 3.08 13.45
CA THR A 255 -29.67 2.87 14.42
C THR A 255 -29.83 1.39 14.74
N ARG A 256 -30.50 1.05 15.85
CA ARG A 256 -30.79 -0.35 16.21
C ARG A 256 -31.54 -1.12 15.12
N GLU A 257 -32.40 -0.45 14.37
CA GLU A 257 -33.13 -1.07 13.26
C GLU A 257 -32.20 -1.35 12.08
N GLU A 258 -31.33 -0.39 11.73
CA GLU A 258 -30.31 -0.56 10.69
C GLU A 258 -29.29 -1.65 11.04
N GLU A 259 -28.91 -1.76 12.31
CA GLU A 259 -28.06 -2.84 12.81
C GLU A 259 -28.74 -4.21 12.68
N ARG A 260 -30.01 -4.32 13.11
CA ARG A 260 -30.79 -5.58 13.02
C ARG A 260 -30.98 -6.05 11.59
N ALA A 261 -31.27 -5.12 10.68
CA ALA A 261 -31.44 -5.42 9.26
C ALA A 261 -30.18 -6.06 8.62
N ARG A 262 -29.00 -5.84 9.21
CA ARG A 262 -27.69 -6.31 8.71
C ARG A 262 -27.06 -7.37 9.61
N THR A 263 -27.87 -8.11 10.38
CA THR A 263 -27.39 -9.15 11.31
C THR A 263 -26.48 -10.18 10.62
N ALA A 264 -26.84 -10.63 9.41
CA ALA A 264 -26.03 -11.59 8.66
C ALA A 264 -24.66 -11.02 8.25
N ASP A 265 -24.60 -9.74 7.87
CA ASP A 265 -23.36 -9.07 7.51
C ASP A 265 -22.44 -8.91 8.73
N TRP A 266 -23.00 -8.53 9.89
CA TRP A 266 -22.24 -8.46 11.14
C TRP A 266 -21.72 -9.83 11.56
N ALA A 267 -22.51 -10.89 11.38
CA ALA A 267 -22.10 -12.26 11.66
C ALA A 267 -20.89 -12.67 10.81
N ALA A 268 -20.95 -12.44 9.50
CA ALA A 268 -19.85 -12.72 8.58
C ALA A 268 -18.58 -11.89 8.91
N MET A 269 -18.73 -10.60 9.20
CA MET A 269 -17.61 -9.75 9.65
C MET A 269 -17.00 -10.21 10.97
N CYS A 270 -17.80 -10.74 11.89
CA CYS A 270 -17.32 -11.24 13.17
C CYS A 270 -16.54 -12.56 13.01
N ALA A 271 -17.01 -13.44 12.12
CA ALA A 271 -16.39 -14.72 11.80
C ALA A 271 -15.05 -14.55 11.07
N ASP A 272 -15.04 -13.81 9.95
CA ASP A 272 -13.93 -13.83 8.99
C ASP A 272 -13.22 -12.47 8.82
N GLY A 273 -13.77 -11.40 9.40
CA GLY A 273 -13.23 -10.06 9.24
C GLY A 273 -11.87 -9.86 9.89
N ALA A 274 -11.16 -8.82 9.45
CA ALA A 274 -9.92 -8.35 10.08
C ALA A 274 -10.17 -8.01 11.57
N PRO A 275 -9.17 -8.12 12.47
CA PRO A 275 -9.39 -8.04 13.92
C PRO A 275 -10.20 -6.83 14.40
N SER A 276 -9.95 -5.64 13.82
CA SER A 276 -10.69 -4.42 14.18
C SER A 276 -12.15 -4.44 13.70
N VAL A 277 -12.40 -5.00 12.52
CA VAL A 277 -13.73 -5.13 11.93
C VAL A 277 -14.54 -6.17 12.71
N ALA A 278 -13.93 -7.33 12.99
CA ALA A 278 -14.54 -8.37 13.82
C ALA A 278 -14.87 -7.85 15.23
N THR A 279 -14.01 -7.02 15.82
CA THR A 279 -14.27 -6.36 17.12
C THR A 279 -15.47 -5.42 17.06
N HIS A 280 -15.60 -4.61 16.02
CA HIS A 280 -16.75 -3.73 15.86
C HIS A 280 -18.03 -4.56 15.68
N ALA A 281 -18.02 -5.52 14.76
CA ALA A 281 -19.16 -6.40 14.50
C ALA A 281 -19.61 -7.18 15.75
N GLN A 282 -18.65 -7.69 16.54
CA GLN A 282 -18.93 -8.36 17.81
C GLN A 282 -19.65 -7.42 18.79
N LYS A 283 -19.25 -6.15 18.89
CA LYS A 283 -19.91 -5.18 19.78
C LYS A 283 -21.36 -4.90 19.37
N VAL A 284 -21.61 -4.78 18.07
CA VAL A 284 -22.97 -4.60 17.53
C VAL A 284 -23.82 -5.83 17.87
N LEU A 285 -23.35 -7.03 17.52
CA LEU A 285 -24.06 -8.28 17.81
C LEU A 285 -24.25 -8.52 19.31
N ALA A 286 -23.25 -8.20 20.14
CA ALA A 286 -23.34 -8.30 21.59
C ALA A 286 -24.45 -7.40 22.16
N SER A 287 -24.58 -6.19 21.63
CA SER A 287 -25.64 -5.27 22.03
C SER A 287 -27.01 -5.81 21.61
N LEU A 288 -27.16 -6.26 20.36
CA LEU A 288 -28.39 -6.87 19.87
C LEU A 288 -28.79 -8.13 20.66
N ALA A 289 -27.83 -8.97 21.05
CA ALA A 289 -28.06 -10.15 21.85
C ALA A 289 -28.55 -9.83 23.27
N VAL A 290 -27.96 -8.83 23.93
CA VAL A 290 -28.39 -8.40 25.25
C VAL A 290 -29.78 -7.75 25.19
N ASP A 291 -30.06 -6.98 24.14
CA ASP A 291 -31.33 -6.26 23.95
C ASP A 291 -32.48 -7.15 23.45
N GLY A 292 -32.27 -8.46 23.26
CA GLY A 292 -33.31 -9.36 22.75
C GLY A 292 -33.47 -9.37 21.22
N GLY A 293 -32.74 -8.51 20.50
CA GLY A 293 -32.85 -8.33 19.06
C GLY A 293 -32.12 -9.35 18.20
N LEU A 294 -31.35 -10.26 18.80
CA LEU A 294 -30.65 -11.34 18.11
C LEU A 294 -31.25 -12.71 18.49
N PRO A 295 -31.64 -13.55 17.50
CA PRO A 295 -32.05 -14.94 17.76
C PRO A 295 -30.92 -15.74 18.43
N VAL A 296 -31.28 -16.60 19.39
CA VAL A 296 -30.30 -17.38 20.16
C VAL A 296 -29.50 -18.31 19.24
N ARG A 297 -30.16 -18.95 18.28
CA ARG A 297 -29.51 -19.76 17.25
C ARG A 297 -28.45 -19.00 16.47
N THR A 298 -28.76 -17.79 16.01
CA THR A 298 -27.78 -16.95 15.30
C THR A 298 -26.62 -16.57 16.21
N LEU A 299 -26.88 -16.30 17.50
CA LEU A 299 -25.82 -16.08 18.49
C LEU A 299 -24.94 -17.31 18.65
N ALA A 300 -25.50 -18.53 18.68
CA ALA A 300 -24.76 -19.78 18.75
C ALA A 300 -23.85 -19.94 17.52
N GLU A 301 -24.42 -19.80 16.32
CA GLU A 301 -23.71 -19.93 15.03
C GLU A 301 -22.52 -18.94 14.93
N VAL A 302 -22.73 -17.66 15.29
CA VAL A 302 -21.63 -16.67 15.34
C VAL A 302 -20.60 -17.02 16.40
N SER A 303 -21.05 -17.49 17.57
CA SER A 303 -20.15 -17.83 18.67
C SER A 303 -19.22 -18.96 18.29
N SER A 304 -19.74 -20.01 17.65
CA SER A 304 -18.95 -21.11 17.11
C SER A 304 -17.79 -20.58 16.25
N ALA A 305 -18.09 -19.74 15.25
CA ALA A 305 -17.06 -19.14 14.40
C ALA A 305 -16.04 -18.27 15.17
N VAL A 306 -16.52 -17.42 16.10
CA VAL A 306 -15.65 -16.51 16.87
C VAL A 306 -14.72 -17.26 17.83
N LEU A 307 -15.17 -18.38 18.41
CA LEU A 307 -14.40 -19.15 19.37
C LEU A 307 -13.24 -19.94 18.74
N PHE A 308 -13.26 -20.17 17.41
CA PHE A 308 -12.12 -20.71 16.66
C PHE A 308 -11.03 -19.69 16.34
N ARG A 309 -11.30 -18.40 16.52
CA ARG A 309 -10.34 -17.35 16.20
C ARG A 309 -9.17 -17.32 17.19
N THR A 310 -8.02 -16.84 16.74
CA THR A 310 -6.79 -16.78 17.56
C THR A 310 -6.71 -15.52 18.44
N GLU A 311 -7.53 -14.49 18.18
CA GLU A 311 -7.48 -13.25 18.95
C GLU A 311 -8.15 -13.39 20.33
N LYS A 312 -7.33 -13.65 21.35
CA LYS A 312 -7.76 -13.89 22.75
C LYS A 312 -8.78 -12.87 23.29
N LYS A 313 -8.68 -11.59 22.90
CA LYS A 313 -9.60 -10.54 23.37
C LYS A 313 -11.03 -10.74 22.83
N LEU A 314 -11.17 -11.10 21.56
CA LEU A 314 -12.47 -11.39 20.92
C LEU A 314 -13.10 -12.63 21.54
N VAL A 315 -12.33 -13.71 21.63
CA VAL A 315 -12.77 -14.99 22.20
C VAL A 315 -13.25 -14.82 23.64
N ARG A 316 -12.47 -14.12 24.47
CA ARG A 316 -12.86 -13.82 25.87
C ARG A 316 -14.13 -12.98 25.95
N ALA A 317 -14.25 -11.95 25.09
CA ALA A 317 -15.45 -11.13 25.03
C ALA A 317 -16.69 -11.95 24.61
N GLN A 318 -16.53 -12.92 23.71
CA GLN A 318 -17.59 -13.83 23.28
C GLN A 318 -18.07 -14.73 24.42
N LEU A 319 -17.15 -15.35 25.16
CA LEU A 319 -17.50 -16.17 26.34
C LEU A 319 -18.22 -15.33 27.41
N VAL A 320 -17.81 -14.07 27.60
CA VAL A 320 -18.48 -13.14 28.52
C VAL A 320 -19.90 -12.83 28.04
N LEU A 321 -20.09 -12.59 26.74
CA LEU A 321 -21.41 -12.36 26.14
C LEU A 321 -22.33 -13.57 26.33
N LEU A 322 -21.87 -14.78 25.97
CA LEU A 322 -22.61 -16.02 26.16
C LEU A 322 -23.01 -16.20 27.63
N GLY A 323 -22.09 -15.96 28.56
CA GLY A 323 -22.40 -16.00 29.99
C GLY A 323 -23.44 -14.96 30.44
N LYS A 324 -23.48 -13.77 29.83
CA LYS A 324 -24.52 -12.75 30.12
C LYS A 324 -25.88 -13.18 29.58
N VAL A 325 -25.95 -13.70 28.36
CA VAL A 325 -27.21 -14.17 27.75
C VAL A 325 -27.75 -15.38 28.51
N LEU A 326 -26.90 -16.37 28.83
CA LEU A 326 -27.28 -17.50 29.67
C LEU A 326 -27.79 -17.04 31.05
N ARG A 327 -27.12 -16.10 31.71
CA ARG A 327 -27.58 -15.59 33.02
C ARG A 327 -28.94 -14.89 32.95
N SER A 328 -29.18 -14.12 31.90
CA SER A 328 -30.41 -13.32 31.78
C SER A 328 -31.61 -14.17 31.36
N ARG A 329 -31.42 -15.16 30.48
CA ARG A 329 -32.53 -15.91 29.87
C ARG A 329 -32.74 -17.32 30.43
N ALA A 330 -31.74 -17.95 31.05
CA ALA A 330 -31.91 -19.29 31.63
C ALA A 330 -32.81 -19.32 32.88
N GLY A 331 -33.06 -18.16 33.51
CA GLY A 331 -33.93 -18.04 34.69
C GLY A 331 -35.43 -18.01 34.36
N GLU A 332 -35.82 -17.79 33.10
CA GLU A 332 -37.22 -17.65 32.67
C GLU A 332 -37.91 -18.99 32.36
N GLY A 333 -37.23 -20.11 32.63
CA GLY A 333 -37.78 -21.45 32.40
C GLY A 333 -37.74 -21.88 30.93
N ASP A 334 -36.77 -21.37 30.17
CA ASP A 334 -36.60 -21.65 28.74
C ASP A 334 -35.37 -22.58 28.51
N PRO A 335 -35.54 -23.92 28.58
CA PRO A 335 -34.54 -24.91 28.15
C PRO A 335 -33.88 -24.68 26.78
N PRO A 336 -34.57 -24.13 25.74
CA PRO A 336 -33.99 -23.98 24.41
C PRO A 336 -32.71 -23.12 24.41
N VAL A 337 -32.61 -22.13 25.28
CA VAL A 337 -31.46 -21.21 25.28
C VAL A 337 -30.19 -21.89 25.75
N VAL A 338 -30.31 -22.72 26.79
CA VAL A 338 -29.18 -23.48 27.34
C VAL A 338 -28.72 -24.54 26.34
N ASP A 339 -29.68 -25.23 25.72
CA ASP A 339 -29.42 -26.27 24.73
C ASP A 339 -28.83 -25.74 23.42
N GLU A 340 -29.18 -24.51 23.01
CA GLU A 340 -28.59 -23.89 21.82
C GLU A 340 -27.18 -23.33 22.06
N LEU A 341 -26.90 -22.74 23.23
CA LEU A 341 -25.63 -22.02 23.47
C LEU A 341 -24.51 -22.89 24.06
N LEU A 342 -24.83 -23.90 24.87
CA LEU A 342 -23.79 -24.75 25.48
C LEU A 342 -22.90 -25.50 24.47
N PRO A 343 -23.44 -26.04 23.36
CA PRO A 343 -22.61 -26.65 22.32
C PRO A 343 -21.56 -25.69 21.77
N ALA A 344 -21.95 -24.45 21.47
CA ALA A 344 -21.04 -23.42 20.99
C ALA A 344 -19.96 -23.08 22.03
N VAL A 345 -20.30 -23.02 23.33
CA VAL A 345 -19.28 -22.84 24.39
C VAL A 345 -18.31 -24.02 24.43
N GLY A 346 -18.79 -25.25 24.20
CA GLY A 346 -17.97 -26.46 24.17
C GLY A 346 -16.91 -26.46 23.08
N GLU A 347 -17.16 -25.81 21.94
CA GLU A 347 -16.17 -25.68 20.86
C GLU A 347 -14.89 -24.95 21.29
N ALA A 348 -14.98 -24.07 22.29
CA ALA A 348 -13.81 -23.38 22.85
C ALA A 348 -12.83 -24.31 23.61
N PHE A 349 -13.20 -25.58 23.84
CA PHE A 349 -12.31 -26.58 24.44
C PHE A 349 -11.12 -26.92 23.55
N GLY A 350 -11.25 -26.78 22.23
CA GLY A 350 -10.14 -26.98 21.28
C GLY A 350 -9.24 -25.77 21.07
N HIS A 351 -9.50 -24.64 21.75
CA HIS A 351 -8.72 -23.42 21.56
C HIS A 351 -7.29 -23.57 22.14
N PRO A 352 -6.22 -23.07 21.49
CA PRO A 352 -4.83 -23.29 21.92
C PRO A 352 -4.46 -22.60 23.25
N ASP A 353 -5.25 -21.62 23.70
CA ASP A 353 -5.04 -20.91 24.97
C ASP A 353 -5.79 -21.60 26.13
N THR A 354 -5.05 -22.08 27.13
CA THR A 354 -5.61 -22.79 28.30
C THR A 354 -6.54 -21.91 29.15
N ASP A 355 -6.34 -20.58 29.22
CA ASP A 355 -7.26 -19.70 29.98
C ASP A 355 -8.64 -19.62 29.30
N VAL A 356 -8.68 -19.69 27.96
CA VAL A 356 -9.93 -19.75 27.21
C VAL A 356 -10.65 -21.07 27.51
N GLN A 357 -9.93 -22.20 27.44
CA GLN A 357 -10.49 -23.52 27.77
C GLN A 357 -11.04 -23.55 29.21
N GLU A 358 -10.30 -23.03 30.19
CA GLU A 358 -10.74 -23.02 31.59
C GLU A 358 -12.01 -22.19 31.79
N ARG A 359 -12.11 -21.03 31.13
CA ARG A 359 -13.30 -20.16 31.18
C ARG A 359 -14.52 -20.82 30.54
N ALA A 360 -14.34 -21.46 29.38
CA ALA A 360 -15.39 -22.22 28.74
C ALA A 360 -15.87 -23.36 29.64
N LEU A 361 -14.95 -24.10 30.27
CA LEU A 361 -15.30 -25.21 31.16
C LEU A 361 -16.09 -24.73 32.39
N LYS A 362 -15.66 -23.62 33.01
CA LYS A 362 -16.41 -22.99 34.11
C LYS A 362 -17.82 -22.59 33.72
N LEU A 363 -17.99 -22.05 32.51
CA LEU A 363 -19.30 -21.65 32.00
C LEU A 363 -20.19 -22.87 31.74
N VAL A 364 -19.65 -23.90 31.10
CA VAL A 364 -20.35 -25.16 30.84
C VAL A 364 -20.78 -25.84 32.13
N ALA A 365 -19.85 -26.04 33.08
CA ALA A 365 -20.12 -26.69 34.36
C ALA A 365 -21.24 -26.01 35.14
N ARG A 366 -21.34 -24.68 35.04
CA ARG A 366 -22.40 -23.90 35.70
C ARG A 366 -23.80 -24.19 35.16
N TYR A 367 -23.94 -24.47 33.86
CA TYR A 367 -25.24 -24.63 33.19
C TYR A 367 -25.54 -26.07 32.73
N ALA A 368 -24.59 -27.00 32.87
CA ALA A 368 -24.76 -28.39 32.45
C ALA A 368 -25.97 -29.08 33.09
N GLY A 369 -26.31 -28.74 34.35
CA GLY A 369 -27.48 -29.30 35.03
C GLY A 369 -28.83 -28.87 34.46
N ALA A 370 -28.88 -27.75 33.74
CA ALA A 370 -30.09 -27.26 33.07
C ALA A 370 -30.20 -27.73 31.61
N ALA A 371 -29.18 -28.42 31.09
CA ALA A 371 -29.10 -28.85 29.71
C ALA A 371 -29.77 -30.22 29.47
N GLY A 372 -30.42 -30.34 28.30
CA GLY A 372 -30.97 -31.59 27.79
C GLY A 372 -29.90 -32.67 27.63
N ALA A 373 -30.35 -33.94 27.56
CA ALA A 373 -29.44 -35.08 27.46
C ALA A 373 -28.55 -35.04 26.20
N ALA A 374 -29.11 -34.63 25.06
CA ALA A 374 -28.37 -34.51 23.80
C ALA A 374 -27.26 -33.44 23.88
N THR A 375 -27.57 -32.28 24.46
CA THR A 375 -26.60 -31.19 24.69
C THR A 375 -25.46 -31.64 25.60
N ARG A 376 -25.78 -32.33 26.70
CA ARG A 376 -24.76 -32.85 27.62
C ARG A 376 -23.83 -33.84 26.92
N GLU A 377 -24.37 -34.71 26.06
CA GLU A 377 -23.56 -35.65 25.29
C GLU A 377 -22.65 -34.94 24.28
N GLN A 378 -23.15 -33.92 23.57
CA GLN A 378 -22.35 -33.15 22.63
C GLN A 378 -21.20 -32.41 23.33
N VAL A 379 -21.47 -31.78 24.47
CA VAL A 379 -20.45 -31.11 25.29
C VAL A 379 -19.45 -32.11 25.86
N ALA A 380 -19.89 -33.31 26.25
CA ALA A 380 -19.01 -34.37 26.72
C ALA A 380 -18.00 -34.80 25.63
N ARG A 381 -18.46 -34.93 24.37
CA ARG A 381 -17.57 -35.21 23.23
C ARG A 381 -16.57 -34.08 23.00
N ALA A 382 -17.00 -32.82 23.12
CA ALA A 382 -16.10 -31.68 22.97
C ALA A 382 -14.99 -31.64 24.04
N ALA A 383 -15.26 -32.16 25.24
CA ALA A 383 -14.30 -32.19 26.34
C ALA A 383 -13.06 -33.04 26.04
N ASP A 384 -13.09 -33.89 25.02
CA ASP A 384 -11.91 -34.60 24.52
C ASP A 384 -10.83 -33.67 23.95
N GLN A 385 -11.17 -32.44 23.59
CA GLN A 385 -10.22 -31.45 23.07
C GLN A 385 -9.50 -30.65 24.16
N LEU A 386 -9.93 -30.77 25.42
CA LEU A 386 -9.32 -30.08 26.55
C LEU A 386 -7.87 -30.51 26.75
N GLY A 387 -7.01 -29.53 27.06
CA GLY A 387 -5.63 -29.77 27.45
C GLY A 387 -5.52 -30.63 28.72
N PRO A 388 -4.40 -31.35 28.91
CA PRO A 388 -4.27 -32.40 29.91
C PRO A 388 -4.54 -31.93 31.35
N GLY A 389 -4.18 -30.68 31.67
CA GLY A 389 -4.43 -30.10 33.00
C GLY A 389 -5.90 -29.84 33.33
N LEU A 390 -6.79 -29.73 32.35
CA LEU A 390 -8.21 -29.43 32.54
C LEU A 390 -9.12 -30.66 32.48
N ARG A 391 -8.65 -31.78 31.93
CA ARG A 391 -9.43 -33.02 31.79
C ARG A 391 -9.94 -33.56 33.14
N PRO A 392 -9.15 -33.67 34.22
CA PRO A 392 -9.66 -34.17 35.51
C PRO A 392 -10.80 -33.32 36.07
N ARG A 393 -10.68 -32.00 35.92
CA ARG A 393 -11.71 -31.04 36.35
C ARG A 393 -12.99 -31.16 35.52
N ALA A 394 -12.87 -31.44 34.22
CA ALA A 394 -14.03 -31.67 33.37
C ALA A 394 -14.76 -32.98 33.71
N GLN A 395 -14.02 -34.04 34.01
CA GLN A 395 -14.60 -35.32 34.46
C GLN A 395 -15.41 -35.15 35.74
N GLU A 396 -14.86 -34.44 36.73
CA GLU A 396 -15.55 -34.14 37.99
C GLU A 396 -16.79 -33.25 37.77
N ALA A 397 -16.62 -32.12 37.08
CA ALA A 397 -17.67 -31.12 36.94
C ALA A 397 -18.83 -31.55 36.03
N LEU A 398 -18.58 -32.43 35.05
CA LEU A 398 -19.58 -32.88 34.07
C LEU A 398 -20.05 -34.32 34.33
N GLY A 399 -19.39 -35.06 35.22
CA GLY A 399 -19.69 -36.48 35.48
C GLY A 399 -19.39 -37.37 34.27
N ILE A 400 -18.33 -37.06 33.53
CA ILE A 400 -17.93 -37.76 32.28
C ILE A 400 -16.64 -38.54 32.46
N THR A 401 -16.41 -39.53 31.60
CA THR A 401 -15.15 -40.27 31.51
C THR A 401 -14.45 -39.92 30.20
N LEU A 402 -13.24 -39.38 30.31
CA LEU A 402 -12.43 -38.96 29.16
C LEU A 402 -11.34 -40.01 28.87
N ALA A 403 -11.05 -40.26 27.59
CA ALA A 403 -10.01 -41.20 27.20
C ALA A 403 -8.60 -40.68 27.58
N PRO A 404 -7.62 -41.56 27.84
CA PRO A 404 -6.22 -41.18 28.03
C PRO A 404 -5.66 -40.55 26.74
N GLN A 405 -4.88 -39.47 26.87
CA GLN A 405 -4.21 -38.82 25.74
C GLN A 405 -2.74 -39.25 25.67
N GLU A 406 -2.24 -39.52 24.46
CA GLU A 406 -0.81 -39.82 24.25
C GLU A 406 0.07 -38.56 24.45
N PRO A 407 1.30 -38.69 24.98
CA PRO A 407 2.20 -37.55 25.19
C PRO A 407 2.62 -36.92 23.85
N TYR A 408 2.28 -35.64 23.64
CA TYR A 408 2.78 -34.87 22.49
C TYR A 408 4.28 -34.60 22.63
N THR A 409 5.06 -34.92 21.60
CA THR A 409 6.50 -34.60 21.51
C THR A 409 6.72 -33.58 20.40
N GLU A 410 7.10 -32.35 20.76
CA GLU A 410 7.41 -31.29 19.79
C GLU A 410 8.83 -31.48 19.25
N VAL A 411 8.95 -31.76 17.94
CA VAL A 411 10.23 -31.89 17.25
C VAL A 411 10.60 -30.53 16.67
N LEU A 412 11.49 -29.80 17.34
CA LEU A 412 12.02 -28.53 16.83
C LEU A 412 12.98 -28.76 15.65
N PRO A 413 13.04 -27.86 14.66
CA PRO A 413 14.06 -27.92 13.62
C PRO A 413 15.46 -27.86 14.24
N LEU A 414 16.40 -28.63 13.67
CA LEU A 414 17.78 -28.66 14.14
C LEU A 414 18.40 -27.26 14.03
N THR A 415 19.01 -26.78 15.11
CA THR A 415 19.80 -25.55 15.10
C THR A 415 21.00 -25.70 14.17
N GLN A 416 21.21 -24.75 13.27
CA GLN A 416 22.42 -24.72 12.43
C GLN A 416 23.66 -24.52 13.31
N GLU A 417 24.67 -25.37 13.14
CA GLU A 417 25.92 -25.26 13.88
C GLU A 417 26.76 -24.08 13.37
N PRO A 418 27.35 -23.26 14.26
CA PRO A 418 28.30 -22.21 13.87
C PRO A 418 29.49 -22.78 13.09
N PHE A 419 29.90 -22.08 12.03
CA PHE A 419 31.09 -22.44 11.25
C PHE A 419 32.02 -21.23 11.09
N ARG A 420 33.31 -21.50 10.87
CA ARG A 420 34.31 -20.45 10.67
C ARG A 420 34.18 -19.85 9.28
N LEU A 421 34.33 -18.52 9.18
CA LEU A 421 34.43 -17.86 7.88
C LEU A 421 35.76 -18.25 7.23
N GLU A 422 35.68 -18.51 5.95
CA GLU A 422 36.85 -18.66 5.10
C GLU A 422 37.65 -17.33 5.03
N PRO A 423 38.97 -17.37 4.82
CA PRO A 423 39.79 -16.17 4.72
C PRO A 423 39.39 -15.28 3.53
N ALA A 424 39.79 -14.01 3.59
CA ALA A 424 39.59 -13.07 2.49
C ALA A 424 40.17 -13.60 1.16
N PRO A 425 39.54 -13.28 0.01
CA PRO A 425 39.99 -13.70 -1.31
C PRO A 425 41.49 -13.45 -1.54
N GLY A 426 42.16 -14.42 -2.16
CA GLY A 426 43.62 -14.41 -2.37
C GLY A 426 44.08 -13.49 -3.50
N SER A 427 43.19 -13.12 -4.42
CA SER A 427 43.52 -12.30 -5.60
C SER A 427 42.45 -11.26 -5.94
N ALA A 428 42.83 -10.21 -6.69
CA ALA A 428 41.89 -9.18 -7.15
C ALA A 428 40.80 -9.74 -8.09
N ALA A 429 41.11 -10.78 -8.87
CA ALA A 429 40.13 -11.46 -9.72
C ALA A 429 39.08 -12.21 -8.89
N GLU A 430 39.50 -12.92 -7.84
CA GLU A 430 38.60 -13.59 -6.90
C GLU A 430 37.71 -12.59 -6.15
N VAL A 431 38.25 -11.43 -5.73
CA VAL A 431 37.43 -10.33 -5.18
C VAL A 431 36.39 -9.87 -6.18
N ALA A 432 36.76 -9.69 -7.45
CA ALA A 432 35.82 -9.22 -8.47
C ALA A 432 34.68 -10.24 -8.73
N GLU A 433 35.00 -11.54 -8.75
CA GLU A 433 34.01 -12.61 -8.85
C GLU A 433 33.03 -12.61 -7.68
N GLU A 434 33.53 -12.53 -6.45
CA GLU A 434 32.68 -12.48 -5.26
C GLU A 434 31.83 -11.21 -5.18
N VAL A 435 32.39 -10.04 -5.54
CA VAL A 435 31.62 -8.78 -5.63
C VAL A 435 30.48 -8.92 -6.63
N SER A 436 30.72 -9.56 -7.78
CA SER A 436 29.68 -9.85 -8.77
C SER A 436 28.57 -10.73 -8.18
N ALA A 437 28.95 -11.80 -7.48
CA ALA A 437 28.03 -12.75 -6.87
C ALA A 437 27.16 -12.09 -5.78
N VAL A 438 27.77 -11.32 -4.87
CA VAL A 438 27.06 -10.64 -3.78
C VAL A 438 26.09 -9.60 -4.32
N ILE A 439 26.50 -8.76 -5.27
CA ILE A 439 25.61 -7.74 -5.84
C ILE A 439 24.44 -8.37 -6.61
N THR A 440 24.64 -9.53 -7.26
CA THR A 440 23.61 -10.15 -8.10
C THR A 440 22.62 -11.00 -7.32
N SER A 441 23.10 -11.77 -6.33
CA SER A 441 22.29 -12.75 -5.59
C SER A 441 21.86 -12.29 -4.20
N GLY A 442 22.41 -11.17 -3.70
CA GLY A 442 22.22 -10.70 -2.34
C GLY A 442 23.16 -11.32 -1.30
N GLY A 443 23.81 -12.45 -1.63
CA GLY A 443 24.77 -13.17 -0.78
C GLY A 443 24.21 -13.63 0.58
N ASP A 444 24.92 -14.53 1.26
CA ASP A 444 24.76 -14.66 2.71
C ASP A 444 25.68 -13.67 3.44
N LEU A 445 25.48 -13.50 4.75
CA LEU A 445 26.26 -12.53 5.54
C LEU A 445 27.76 -12.88 5.56
N ALA A 446 28.10 -14.17 5.52
CA ALA A 446 29.49 -14.64 5.54
C ALA A 446 30.22 -14.26 4.24
N ALA A 447 29.59 -14.48 3.09
CA ALA A 447 30.09 -14.06 1.79
C ALA A 447 30.24 -12.53 1.75
N PHE A 448 29.24 -11.79 2.21
CA PHE A 448 29.31 -10.33 2.26
C PHE A 448 30.53 -9.82 3.04
N GLU A 449 30.74 -10.32 4.26
CA GLU A 449 31.84 -9.87 5.13
C GLU A 449 33.21 -10.29 4.57
N ARG A 450 33.33 -11.52 4.04
CA ARG A 450 34.55 -12.01 3.37
C ARG A 450 34.90 -11.14 2.15
N THR A 451 33.94 -10.81 1.31
CA THR A 451 34.15 -9.99 0.11
C THR A 451 34.54 -8.56 0.48
N LEU A 452 33.92 -7.98 1.52
CA LEU A 452 34.27 -6.64 2.01
C LEU A 452 35.71 -6.60 2.56
N ASP A 453 36.14 -7.61 3.32
CA ASP A 453 37.53 -7.73 3.79
C ASP A 453 38.51 -7.87 2.62
N GLY A 454 38.14 -8.65 1.59
CA GLY A 454 38.88 -8.76 0.34
C GLY A 454 39.07 -7.41 -0.37
N LEU A 455 37.99 -6.64 -0.54
CA LEU A 455 38.03 -5.30 -1.13
C LEU A 455 39.01 -4.38 -0.40
N VAL A 456 39.00 -4.37 0.94
CA VAL A 456 39.89 -3.52 1.74
C VAL A 456 41.35 -3.93 1.60
N ARG A 457 41.64 -5.23 1.77
CA ARG A 457 43.02 -5.75 1.72
C ARG A 457 43.65 -5.54 0.35
N HIS A 458 42.92 -5.82 -0.73
CA HIS A 458 43.44 -5.65 -2.09
C HIS A 458 43.53 -4.18 -2.48
N ALA A 459 42.59 -3.33 -2.08
CA ALA A 459 42.70 -1.89 -2.28
C ALA A 459 43.92 -1.27 -1.59
N HIS A 460 44.31 -1.79 -0.41
CA HIS A 460 45.52 -1.35 0.28
C HIS A 460 46.82 -1.79 -0.40
N ARG A 461 46.83 -3.00 -0.99
CA ARG A 461 48.02 -3.54 -1.67
C ARG A 461 48.23 -2.94 -3.05
N ASP A 462 47.16 -2.89 -3.84
CA ASP A 462 47.18 -2.45 -5.24
C ASP A 462 45.77 -1.97 -5.66
N LEU A 463 45.51 -0.68 -5.47
CA LEU A 463 44.23 -0.07 -5.81
C LEU A 463 43.94 -0.09 -7.31
N ASP A 464 44.97 0.13 -8.14
CA ASP A 464 44.83 0.20 -9.59
C ASP A 464 44.57 -1.20 -10.16
N GLY A 465 45.32 -2.22 -9.72
CA GLY A 465 45.07 -3.61 -10.11
C GLY A 465 43.71 -4.14 -9.66
N LEU A 466 43.20 -3.70 -8.50
CA LEU A 466 41.84 -4.01 -8.07
C LEU A 466 40.79 -3.29 -8.93
N ALA A 467 41.03 -2.03 -9.28
CA ALA A 467 40.12 -1.26 -10.14
C ALA A 467 40.01 -1.87 -11.54
N ASP A 468 41.12 -2.35 -12.10
CA ASP A 468 41.16 -3.06 -13.38
C ASP A 468 40.40 -4.39 -13.32
N ALA A 469 40.57 -5.17 -12.23
CA ALA A 469 39.84 -6.42 -12.03
C ALA A 469 38.32 -6.20 -11.86
N LEU A 470 37.91 -5.11 -11.19
CA LEU A 470 36.50 -4.76 -11.00
C LEU A 470 35.84 -4.13 -12.23
N ALA A 471 36.60 -3.50 -13.12
CA ALA A 471 36.10 -2.81 -14.31
C ALA A 471 35.07 -3.62 -15.12
N PRO A 472 35.31 -4.89 -15.50
CA PRO A 472 34.33 -5.70 -16.23
C PRO A 472 33.06 -6.01 -15.41
N VAL A 473 33.20 -6.23 -14.10
CA VAL A 473 32.09 -6.58 -13.20
C VAL A 473 31.14 -5.41 -13.01
N VAL A 474 31.67 -4.18 -12.98
CA VAL A 474 30.87 -2.99 -12.75
C VAL A 474 30.41 -2.30 -14.03
N ALA A 475 30.84 -2.76 -15.21
CA ALA A 475 30.60 -2.08 -16.49
C ALA A 475 29.13 -1.79 -16.79
N ASN A 476 28.22 -2.69 -16.38
CA ASN A 476 26.77 -2.57 -16.60
C ASN A 476 26.00 -1.99 -15.40
N ARG A 477 26.70 -1.48 -14.37
CA ARG A 477 26.05 -0.92 -13.18
C ARG A 477 25.47 0.45 -13.51
N TRP A 478 24.33 0.77 -12.89
CA TRP A 478 23.54 1.97 -13.19
C TRP A 478 24.31 3.29 -12.99
N TRP A 479 25.34 3.29 -12.16
CA TRP A 479 26.22 4.42 -11.88
C TRP A 479 27.43 4.52 -12.83
N ARG A 480 27.70 3.51 -13.67
CA ARG A 480 28.69 3.60 -14.75
C ARG A 480 28.08 4.29 -15.98
N GLY A 481 28.76 5.33 -16.48
CA GLY A 481 28.32 6.10 -17.66
C GLY A 481 27.14 7.06 -17.42
N ALA A 482 26.61 7.14 -16.20
CA ALA A 482 25.60 8.12 -15.81
C ALA A 482 26.25 9.46 -15.40
N ASP A 483 25.52 10.58 -15.56
CA ASP A 483 25.99 11.89 -15.11
C ASP A 483 26.28 11.88 -13.60
N PRO A 484 27.52 12.17 -13.17
CA PRO A 484 27.90 12.14 -11.77
C PRO A 484 27.11 13.10 -10.88
N TYR A 485 26.69 14.26 -11.40
CA TYR A 485 26.05 15.35 -10.64
C TYR A 485 24.55 15.16 -10.50
N ASP A 486 23.88 14.69 -11.57
CA ASP A 486 22.42 14.60 -11.60
C ASP A 486 21.86 13.29 -11.03
N ARG A 487 22.65 12.19 -11.04
CA ARG A 487 22.15 10.88 -10.61
C ARG A 487 23.03 10.14 -9.62
N VAL A 488 24.33 10.04 -9.89
CA VAL A 488 25.22 9.17 -9.11
C VAL A 488 25.45 9.75 -7.71
N GLN A 489 25.78 11.04 -7.60
CA GLN A 489 25.99 11.65 -6.28
C GLN A 489 24.71 11.65 -5.43
N PRO A 490 23.53 12.11 -5.90
CA PRO A 490 22.31 12.09 -5.08
C PRO A 490 21.94 10.68 -4.61
N ALA A 491 22.00 9.68 -5.50
CA ALA A 491 21.66 8.32 -5.15
C ALA A 491 22.60 7.72 -4.09
N PHE A 492 23.92 7.91 -4.20
CA PHE A 492 24.87 7.44 -3.19
C PHE A 492 24.90 8.26 -1.89
N ARG A 493 24.30 9.46 -1.88
CA ARG A 493 24.01 10.21 -0.64
C ARG A 493 22.82 9.62 0.10
N GLU A 494 21.84 9.13 -0.63
CA GLU A 494 20.62 8.53 -0.06
C GLU A 494 20.85 7.08 0.40
N SER A 495 21.68 6.30 -0.29
CA SER A 495 21.93 4.89 0.07
C SER A 495 23.29 4.38 -0.40
N THR A 496 23.82 3.37 0.28
CA THR A 496 25.08 2.69 -0.09
C THR A 496 24.89 1.67 -1.21
N TYR A 497 23.67 1.16 -1.41
CA TYR A 497 23.40 0.00 -2.26
C TYR A 497 24.31 -1.20 -1.95
N GLY A 498 24.66 -1.39 -0.66
CA GLY A 498 25.53 -2.48 -0.21
C GLY A 498 26.98 -2.28 -0.68
N LEU A 499 27.61 -3.32 -1.24
CA LEU A 499 29.00 -3.25 -1.72
C LEU A 499 29.18 -2.29 -2.92
N GLU A 500 28.10 -1.86 -3.57
CA GLU A 500 28.18 -0.99 -4.74
C GLU A 500 28.89 0.33 -4.44
N VAL A 501 28.68 0.96 -3.26
CA VAL A 501 29.38 2.21 -2.91
C VAL A 501 30.89 2.01 -2.77
N VAL A 502 31.33 0.85 -2.28
CA VAL A 502 32.75 0.50 -2.11
C VAL A 502 33.38 0.24 -3.48
N ALA A 503 32.72 -0.58 -4.31
CA ALA A 503 33.16 -0.85 -5.67
C ALA A 503 33.21 0.43 -6.53
N ALA A 504 32.19 1.30 -6.42
CA ALA A 504 32.14 2.60 -7.08
C ALA A 504 33.28 3.54 -6.62
N SER A 505 33.70 3.43 -5.36
CA SER A 505 34.85 4.19 -4.85
C SER A 505 36.17 3.69 -5.42
N VAL A 506 36.40 2.37 -5.44
CA VAL A 506 37.62 1.76 -6.01
C VAL A 506 37.83 2.21 -7.46
N VAL A 507 36.76 2.18 -8.27
CA VAL A 507 36.82 2.59 -9.68
C VAL A 507 36.56 4.10 -9.90
N GLN A 508 36.56 4.87 -8.82
CA GLN A 508 36.44 6.34 -8.81
C GLN A 508 35.17 6.92 -9.47
N ALA A 509 34.08 6.17 -9.50
CA ALA A 509 32.79 6.62 -10.05
C ALA A 509 31.99 7.55 -9.10
N VAL A 510 32.29 7.53 -7.80
CA VAL A 510 31.68 8.39 -6.78
C VAL A 510 32.67 9.47 -6.31
N GLN A 511 32.18 10.67 -5.99
CA GLN A 511 33.03 11.77 -5.55
C GLN A 511 33.33 11.69 -4.05
N LEU A 512 34.54 12.09 -3.63
CA LEU A 512 34.94 12.10 -2.22
C LEU A 512 34.00 12.94 -1.34
N ARG A 513 33.45 14.05 -1.86
CA ARG A 513 32.47 14.88 -1.13
C ARG A 513 31.18 14.13 -0.79
N THR A 514 30.76 13.20 -1.64
CA THR A 514 29.55 12.39 -1.42
C THR A 514 29.80 11.34 -0.36
N LEU A 515 30.97 10.69 -0.41
CA LEU A 515 31.38 9.74 0.62
C LEU A 515 31.54 10.41 2.00
N ARG A 516 32.17 11.59 2.05
CA ARG A 516 32.26 12.41 3.29
C ARG A 516 30.88 12.77 3.83
N TYR A 517 29.98 13.21 2.97
CA TYR A 517 28.60 13.53 3.36
C TYR A 517 27.89 12.31 3.99
N GLY A 518 28.00 11.13 3.36
CA GLY A 518 27.42 9.89 3.88
C GLY A 518 27.99 9.47 5.24
N VAL A 519 29.30 9.63 5.46
CA VAL A 519 29.93 9.38 6.77
C VAL A 519 29.42 10.34 7.84
N GLU A 520 29.28 11.63 7.50
CA GLU A 520 28.91 12.69 8.45
C GLU A 520 27.42 12.68 8.82
N HIS A 521 26.54 12.40 7.85
CA HIS A 521 25.09 12.56 8.00
C HIS A 521 24.35 11.22 8.09
N GLY A 522 24.97 10.12 7.67
CA GLY A 522 24.34 8.81 7.63
C GLY A 522 23.15 8.74 6.66
N HIS A 523 22.38 7.66 6.77
CA HIS A 523 21.11 7.50 6.05
C HIS A 523 20.01 8.24 6.82
N GLU A 524 19.24 9.12 6.16
CA GLU A 524 18.03 9.69 6.75
C GLU A 524 17.01 8.56 6.96
N ALA A 525 16.90 8.07 8.20
CA ALA A 525 15.96 7.02 8.57
C ALA A 525 14.53 7.44 8.22
N ARG A 526 13.89 6.70 7.31
CA ARG A 526 12.47 6.84 7.05
C ARG A 526 11.70 6.34 8.28
N PRO A 527 10.76 7.11 8.87
CA PRO A 527 10.13 6.81 10.18
C PRO A 527 9.38 5.48 10.30
N TYR A 528 9.24 4.72 9.20
CA TYR A 528 8.42 3.51 9.08
C TYR A 528 9.25 2.21 8.98
N GLU A 529 10.58 2.29 8.96
CA GLU A 529 11.44 1.10 8.89
C GLU A 529 11.87 0.65 10.29
N ALA A 530 11.32 -0.47 10.77
CA ALA A 530 11.57 -1.01 12.11
C ALA A 530 13.06 -1.31 12.41
N ASN A 531 13.91 -1.36 11.38
CA ASN A 531 15.35 -1.64 11.47
C ASN A 531 16.23 -0.47 10.98
N ALA A 532 15.68 0.73 10.78
CA ALA A 532 16.40 1.86 10.18
C ALA A 532 17.71 2.21 10.93
N THR A 533 17.71 2.14 12.27
CA THR A 533 18.89 2.42 13.08
C THR A 533 20.00 1.38 12.89
N LEU A 534 19.66 0.09 12.81
CA LEU A 534 20.63 -0.98 12.56
C LEU A 534 21.21 -0.87 11.14
N ARG A 535 20.36 -0.54 10.17
CA ARG A 535 20.77 -0.30 8.78
C ARG A 535 21.71 0.90 8.67
N ALA A 536 21.43 1.98 9.40
CA ALA A 536 22.28 3.17 9.42
C ALA A 536 23.70 2.87 9.91
N CYS A 537 23.86 2.07 10.98
CA CYS A 537 25.20 1.66 11.45
C CYS A 537 25.98 0.89 10.37
N TYR A 538 25.29 0.00 9.66
CA TYR A 538 25.89 -0.77 8.57
C TYR A 538 26.26 0.10 7.36
N ASP A 539 25.40 1.04 6.97
CA ASP A 539 25.64 1.93 5.83
C ASP A 539 26.79 2.92 6.10
N VAL A 540 26.90 3.44 7.33
CA VAL A 540 28.03 4.29 7.74
C VAL A 540 29.36 3.55 7.62
N ARG A 541 29.43 2.27 8.01
CA ARG A 541 30.65 1.44 7.84
C ARG A 541 31.06 1.38 6.37
N LEU A 542 30.12 1.21 5.44
CA LEU A 542 30.41 1.12 4.02
C LEU A 542 30.87 2.45 3.41
N TRP A 543 30.24 3.57 3.80
CA TRP A 543 30.72 4.89 3.41
C TRP A 543 32.12 5.19 3.97
N GLU A 544 32.40 4.80 5.20
CA GLU A 544 33.73 4.95 5.81
C GLU A 544 34.78 4.14 5.06
N VAL A 545 34.50 2.86 4.77
CA VAL A 545 35.41 2.01 3.98
C VAL A 545 35.64 2.60 2.60
N ALA A 546 34.55 2.97 1.90
CA ALA A 546 34.63 3.59 0.57
C ALA A 546 35.47 4.87 0.59
N LEU A 547 35.33 5.72 1.61
CA LEU A 547 36.13 6.93 1.77
C LEU A 547 37.60 6.61 2.04
N ARG A 548 37.88 5.75 3.02
CA ARG A 548 39.25 5.42 3.46
C ARG A 548 40.08 4.76 2.38
N ILE A 549 39.50 3.90 1.55
CA ILE A 549 40.20 3.30 0.40
C ILE A 549 40.92 4.37 -0.45
N ARG A 550 40.34 5.56 -0.58
CA ARG A 550 40.89 6.65 -1.42
C ARG A 550 41.67 7.70 -0.65
N THR A 551 41.46 7.85 0.66
CA THR A 551 42.08 8.93 1.45
C THR A 551 43.13 8.46 2.45
N GLY A 552 43.11 7.18 2.82
CA GLY A 552 43.98 6.58 3.84
C GLY A 552 43.66 5.09 3.98
N PRO A 553 44.08 4.24 3.02
CA PRO A 553 43.69 2.84 2.98
C PRO A 553 44.28 2.07 4.16
N VAL A 554 43.45 1.29 4.84
CA VAL A 554 43.86 0.43 5.96
C VAL A 554 44.17 -0.98 5.47
N PRO A 555 45.14 -1.69 6.09
CA PRO A 555 45.57 -3.01 5.60
C PRO A 555 44.55 -4.13 5.80
N LEU A 556 43.57 -3.97 6.70
CA LEU A 556 42.51 -4.93 6.99
C LEU A 556 41.36 -4.27 7.75
N LEU A 557 40.21 -4.95 7.82
CA LEU A 557 39.10 -4.57 8.69
C LEU A 557 39.21 -5.27 10.05
N LEU A 558 39.17 -4.50 11.14
CA LEU A 558 39.22 -5.04 12.52
C LEU A 558 37.90 -5.69 12.95
N ALA A 559 36.82 -5.42 12.23
CA ALA A 559 35.47 -5.88 12.54
C ALA A 559 34.98 -7.00 11.61
N THR A 560 35.88 -7.72 10.95
CA THR A 560 35.51 -8.88 10.12
C THR A 560 35.23 -10.09 11.03
N PRO A 561 34.04 -10.69 11.00
CA PRO A 561 33.71 -11.87 11.81
C PRO A 561 34.62 -13.06 11.50
N THR A 562 34.97 -13.83 12.53
CA THR A 562 35.67 -15.12 12.38
C THR A 562 34.69 -16.29 12.29
N TRP A 563 33.45 -16.12 12.76
CA TRP A 563 32.39 -17.13 12.71
C TRP A 563 31.09 -16.60 12.09
N SER A 564 30.30 -17.51 11.50
CA SER A 564 29.03 -17.20 10.82
C SER A 564 27.98 -16.54 11.71
N THR A 565 28.19 -16.56 13.03
CA THR A 565 27.39 -15.91 14.06
C THR A 565 27.73 -14.44 14.29
N GLY A 566 28.73 -13.88 13.60
CA GLY A 566 29.23 -12.53 13.82
C GLY A 566 30.27 -12.42 14.95
N PHE A 567 30.65 -13.54 15.58
CA PHE A 567 31.69 -13.55 16.60
C PHE A 567 33.06 -13.20 15.98
N ILE A 568 33.82 -12.38 16.70
CA ILE A 568 35.20 -12.01 16.36
C ILE A 568 36.09 -12.61 17.45
N GLU A 569 37.01 -13.49 17.06
CA GLU A 569 38.00 -14.02 18.00
C GLU A 569 38.98 -12.89 18.41
N PRO A 570 39.29 -12.76 19.72
CA PRO A 570 40.11 -11.68 20.24
C PRO A 570 41.58 -11.72 19.81
#